data_AF-A0A820NQS2-F1
#
_entry.id   AF-A0A820NQS2-F1
#
_cell.length_a   1.000
_cell.length_b   1.000
_cell.length_c   1.000
_cell.angle_alpha   90.00
_cell.angle_beta   90.00
_cell.angle_gamma   90.00
#
_symmetry.space_group_name_H-M   'P 1'
#
loop_
_entity.id
_entity.type
_entity.pdbx_description
1 polymer ?
#
loop_
_entity_poly.entity_id
_entity_poly.type
_entity_poly.pdbx_seq_one_letter_code
_entity_poly.pdbx_strand_id
1 'polypeptide(L)'
;MMIVRKVIEYIYERYILNEQQQQQQQQQPQTQTQQQTLSTGLVGSGSSQQDGNGEQQRESDISKSIDHIELLCQEQILDLSMDLRTVKHFMWKGGGDLVLCFRTKS
;
A
#
# COMPACT_ATOMS: atom_id res chain seq x y z
N MET A 1 19.80 5.25 8.17
CA MET A 1 19.70 3.83 8.55
C MET A 1 18.30 3.37 8.17
N MET A 2 18.19 2.28 7.41
CA MET A 2 16.91 1.86 6.81
C MET A 2 16.24 0.86 7.75
N ILE A 3 15.02 1.19 8.18
CA ILE A 3 14.25 0.41 9.16
C ILE A 3 13.29 -0.53 8.42
N VAL A 4 13.06 -1.73 8.95
CA VAL A 4 12.15 -2.75 8.39
C VAL A 4 10.75 -2.17 8.12
N ARG A 5 10.20 -1.36 9.04
CA ARG A 5 8.92 -0.64 8.84
C ARG A 5 8.85 0.11 7.51
N LYS A 6 9.94 0.79 7.10
CA LYS A 6 9.98 1.56 5.85
C LYS A 6 10.00 0.67 4.61
N VAL A 7 10.56 -0.53 4.72
CA VAL A 7 10.55 -1.51 3.63
C VAL A 7 9.14 -2.06 3.44
N ILE A 8 8.44 -2.38 4.53
CA ILE A 8 7.05 -2.88 4.49
C ILE A 8 6.11 -1.83 3.86
N GLU A 9 6.21 -0.57 4.29
CA GLU A 9 5.45 0.55 3.73
C GLU A 9 5.66 0.65 2.22
N TYR A 10 6.92 0.59 1.75
CA TYR A 10 7.25 0.64 0.33
C TYR A 10 6.65 -0.53 -0.46
N ILE A 11 6.75 -1.76 0.04
CA ILE A 11 6.19 -2.93 -0.64
C ILE A 11 4.66 -2.82 -0.72
N TYR A 12 4.01 -2.41 0.36
CA TYR A 12 2.55 -2.27 0.39
C TYR A 12 2.05 -1.23 -0.63
N GLU A 13 2.65 -0.04 -0.65
CA GLU A 13 2.27 1.02 -1.57
C GLU A 13 2.58 0.67 -3.03
N ARG A 14 3.75 0.10 -3.31
CA ARG A 14 4.19 -0.16 -4.69
C ARG A 14 3.64 -1.45 -5.28
N TYR A 15 3.37 -2.46 -4.46
CA TYR A 15 2.96 -3.78 -4.96
C TYR A 15 1.46 -3.99 -4.76
N ILE A 16 0.96 -3.92 -3.52
CA ILE A 16 -0.42 -4.29 -3.21
C ILE A 16 -1.44 -3.24 -3.67
N LEU A 17 -1.17 -1.94 -3.43
CA LEU A 17 -2.09 -0.89 -3.88
C LEU A 17 -2.24 -0.86 -5.40
N ASN A 18 -1.16 -1.15 -6.13
CA ASN A 18 -1.19 -1.19 -7.59
C ASN A 18 -1.95 -2.41 -8.13
N GLU A 19 -1.96 -3.55 -7.43
CA GLU A 19 -2.75 -4.72 -7.83
C GLU A 19 -4.27 -4.50 -7.72
N GLN A 20 -4.75 -3.81 -6.66
CA GLN A 20 -6.18 -3.56 -6.47
C GLN A 20 -6.78 -2.67 -7.57
N GLN A 21 -6.01 -1.72 -8.09
CA GLN A 21 -6.48 -0.80 -9.13
C GLN A 21 -6.63 -1.49 -10.50
N GLN A 22 -5.90 -2.58 -10.75
CA GLN A 22 -6.01 -3.37 -11.98
C GLN A 22 -7.26 -4.28 -12.01
N GLN A 23 -7.71 -4.81 -10.87
CA GLN A 23 -8.93 -5.64 -10.80
C GLN A 23 -10.23 -4.83 -10.94
N GLN A 24 -10.23 -3.55 -10.54
CA GLN A 24 -11.42 -2.70 -10.69
C GLN A 24 -11.69 -2.23 -12.13
N GLN A 25 -10.73 -2.32 -13.05
CA GLN A 25 -10.94 -1.97 -14.47
C GLN A 25 -11.50 -3.13 -15.32
N GLN A 26 -11.68 -4.34 -14.79
CA GLN A 26 -12.25 -5.47 -15.54
C GLN A 26 -13.75 -5.75 -15.29
N GLN A 27 -14.43 -5.03 -14.39
CA GLN A 27 -15.88 -5.15 -14.26
C GLN A 27 -16.58 -4.04 -15.04
N GLN A 28 -16.86 -4.31 -16.33
CA GLN A 28 -17.91 -3.60 -17.06
C GLN A 28 -19.27 -4.11 -16.58
N PRO A 29 -20.17 -3.27 -16.05
CA PRO A 29 -21.59 -3.56 -16.04
C PRO A 29 -22.14 -3.22 -17.42
N GLN A 30 -22.37 -4.23 -18.26
CA GLN A 30 -23.22 -4.06 -19.44
C GLN A 30 -24.68 -4.23 -19.02
N THR A 31 -25.37 -3.12 -18.78
CA THR A 31 -26.84 -3.07 -18.86
C THR A 31 -27.28 -1.83 -19.64
N GLN A 32 -28.12 -2.11 -20.63
CA GLN A 32 -28.61 -1.29 -21.74
C GLN A 32 -29.75 -0.34 -21.29
N THR A 33 -29.90 0.86 -21.88
CA THR A 33 -31.13 1.39 -22.54
C THR A 33 -31.18 2.93 -22.67
N GLN A 34 -31.34 3.35 -23.93
CA GLN A 34 -31.87 4.57 -24.58
C GLN A 34 -32.71 5.59 -23.76
N GLN A 35 -32.38 6.90 -23.86
CA GLN A 35 -33.21 8.01 -24.43
C GLN A 35 -32.83 9.42 -23.89
N GLN A 36 -32.84 10.39 -24.81
CA GLN A 36 -32.48 11.82 -24.69
C GLN A 36 -33.41 12.63 -23.77
N THR A 37 -32.89 13.69 -23.12
CA THR A 37 -33.49 15.05 -23.09
C THR A 37 -32.50 16.08 -22.54
N LEU A 38 -32.47 17.27 -23.17
CA LEU A 38 -31.66 18.44 -22.77
C LEU A 38 -32.37 19.27 -21.69
N SER A 39 -31.62 19.76 -20.69
CA SER A 39 -31.89 21.03 -19.97
C SER A 39 -30.64 21.43 -19.18
N THR A 40 -30.05 22.58 -19.51
CA THR A 40 -30.18 23.88 -18.82
C THR A 40 -29.47 23.90 -17.46
N GLY A 41 -28.46 24.76 -17.39
CA GLY A 41 -27.38 24.68 -16.42
C GLY A 41 -27.72 25.06 -14.98
N LEU A 42 -26.82 24.65 -14.10
CA LEU A 42 -26.60 25.23 -12.79
C LEU A 42 -25.10 25.21 -12.51
N VAL A 43 -24.56 26.42 -12.34
CA VAL A 43 -23.28 26.67 -11.69
C VAL A 43 -23.38 26.21 -10.24
N GLY A 44 -22.58 25.21 -9.87
CA GLY A 44 -22.42 24.74 -8.50
C GLY A 44 -20.97 24.93 -8.07
N SER A 45 -20.61 26.15 -7.69
CA SER A 45 -19.47 26.39 -6.81
C SER A 45 -19.77 25.74 -5.47
N GLY A 46 -19.06 24.67 -5.14
CA GLY A 46 -19.27 23.90 -3.93
C GLY A 46 -17.95 23.28 -3.48
N SER A 47 -17.18 24.10 -2.78
CA SER A 47 -16.00 23.83 -1.99
C SER A 47 -15.90 22.41 -1.43
N SER A 48 -14.73 21.80 -1.55
CA SER A 48 -14.13 20.99 -0.49
C SER A 48 -12.62 21.01 -0.66
N GLN A 49 -12.01 22.13 -0.24
CA GLN A 49 -10.70 22.09 0.39
C GLN A 49 -10.81 21.09 1.54
N GLN A 50 -10.19 19.92 1.37
CA GLN A 50 -9.90 19.02 2.48
C GLN A 50 -8.44 19.22 2.88
N ASP A 51 -8.13 20.44 3.31
CA ASP A 51 -6.91 20.76 4.04
C ASP A 51 -7.11 20.27 5.48
N GLY A 52 -6.49 19.13 5.84
CA GLY A 52 -6.41 18.69 7.23
C GLY A 52 -6.26 17.18 7.50
N ASN A 53 -6.44 16.28 6.53
CA ASN A 53 -6.49 14.83 6.82
C ASN A 53 -5.20 14.03 6.49
N GLY A 54 -4.15 14.69 6.00
CA GLY A 54 -2.96 14.03 5.46
C GLY A 54 -2.12 13.25 6.48
N GLU A 55 -2.32 13.47 7.78
CA GLU A 55 -1.58 12.80 8.87
C GLU A 55 -2.31 11.53 9.34
N GLN A 56 -3.64 11.59 9.52
CA GLN A 56 -4.46 10.46 9.95
C GLN A 56 -4.59 9.38 8.87
N GLN A 57 -4.66 9.81 7.60
CA GLN A 57 -4.64 8.89 6.47
C GLN A 57 -3.33 8.11 6.42
N ARG A 58 -2.19 8.80 6.54
CA ARG A 58 -0.85 8.20 6.46
C ARG A 58 -0.61 7.18 7.58
N GLU A 59 -1.03 7.48 8.80
CA GLU A 59 -0.91 6.54 9.92
C GLU A 59 -1.81 5.31 9.74
N SER A 60 -3.00 5.50 9.17
CA SER A 60 -3.89 4.39 8.82
C SER A 60 -3.30 3.50 7.73
N ASP A 61 -2.67 4.08 6.70
CA ASP A 61 -2.07 3.33 5.61
C ASP A 61 -0.81 2.56 6.06
N ILE A 62 -0.03 3.14 6.97
CA ILE A 62 1.08 2.42 7.62
C ILE A 62 0.54 1.26 8.46
N SER A 63 -0.54 1.46 9.22
CA SER A 63 -1.14 0.40 10.04
C SER A 63 -1.65 -0.76 9.18
N LYS A 64 -2.31 -0.45 8.05
CA LYS A 64 -2.70 -1.45 7.05
C LYS A 64 -1.50 -2.19 6.47
N SER A 65 -0.42 -1.47 6.13
CA SER A 65 0.77 -2.08 5.55
C SER A 65 1.42 -3.12 6.46
N ILE A 66 1.47 -2.82 7.77
CA ILE A 66 2.04 -3.70 8.79
C ILE A 66 1.16 -4.93 9.03
N ASP A 67 -0.16 -4.74 9.01
CA ASP A 67 -1.11 -5.84 9.21
C ASP A 67 -1.12 -6.81 8.03
N HIS A 68 -0.96 -6.29 6.81
CA HIS A 68 -1.02 -7.08 5.58
C HIS A 68 0.31 -7.73 5.17
N ILE A 69 1.47 -7.24 5.59
CA ILE A 69 2.77 -7.74 5.12
C ILE A 69 3.68 -8.14 6.28
N GLU A 70 4.22 -9.34 6.19
CA GLU A 70 5.31 -9.82 7.04
C GLU A 70 6.61 -9.88 6.23
N LEU A 71 7.69 -9.35 6.80
CA LEU A 71 9.03 -9.42 6.22
C LEU A 71 9.82 -10.53 6.92
N LEU A 72 10.46 -11.39 6.13
CA LEU A 72 11.21 -12.55 6.61
C LEU A 72 12.65 -12.50 6.12
N CYS A 73 13.59 -12.87 6.99
CA CYS A 73 14.97 -13.16 6.65
C CYS A 73 15.28 -14.62 7.02
N GLN A 74 15.61 -15.47 6.04
CA GLN A 74 15.82 -16.92 6.25
C GLN A 74 14.72 -17.55 7.12
N GLU A 75 13.46 -17.35 6.71
CA GLU A 75 12.29 -17.94 7.37
C GLU A 75 11.97 -17.39 8.78
N GLN A 76 12.73 -16.40 9.27
CA GLN A 76 12.45 -15.70 10.52
C GLN A 76 11.78 -14.36 10.25
N ILE A 77 10.68 -14.09 10.96
CA ILE A 77 9.96 -12.82 10.88
C ILE A 77 10.81 -11.71 11.50
N LEU A 78 10.91 -10.57 10.81
CA LEU A 78 11.65 -9.40 11.24
C LEU A 78 10.78 -8.45 12.07
N ASP A 79 11.38 -7.84 13.09
CA ASP A 79 10.75 -6.78 13.87
C ASP A 79 10.70 -5.47 13.06
N LEU A 80 9.55 -4.80 13.08
CA LEU A 80 9.28 -3.54 12.40
C LEU A 80 10.24 -2.42 12.82
N SER A 81 10.72 -2.45 14.07
CA SER A 81 11.66 -1.48 14.63
C SER A 81 13.12 -1.74 14.26
N MET A 82 13.42 -2.91 13.69
CA MET A 82 14.79 -3.34 13.42
C MET A 82 15.40 -2.61 12.23
N ASP A 83 16.69 -2.28 12.31
CA ASP A 83 17.46 -1.73 11.19
C ASP A 83 18.00 -2.87 10.29
N LEU A 84 18.00 -2.67 8.97
CA LEU A 84 18.48 -3.66 8.01
C LEU A 84 19.95 -4.03 8.20
N ARG A 85 20.78 -3.12 8.74
CA ARG A 85 22.17 -3.43 9.07
C ARG A 85 22.26 -4.46 10.20
N THR A 86 21.39 -4.35 11.20
CA THR A 86 21.26 -5.31 12.30
C THR A 86 20.78 -6.66 11.75
N VAL A 87 19.74 -6.66 10.91
CA VAL A 87 19.27 -7.89 10.26
C VAL A 87 20.39 -8.56 9.46
N LYS A 88 21.16 -7.79 8.68
CA LYS A 88 22.29 -8.30 7.90
C LYS A 88 23.40 -8.89 8.77
N HIS A 89 23.66 -8.30 9.94
CA HIS A 89 24.75 -8.76 10.80
C HIS A 89 24.36 -9.97 11.64
N PHE A 90 23.14 -9.99 12.16
CA PHE A 90 22.72 -11.01 13.14
C PHE A 90 21.92 -12.16 12.53
N MET A 91 21.11 -11.89 11.50
CA MET A 91 20.20 -12.89 10.94
C MET A 91 20.70 -13.44 9.61
N TRP A 92 21.23 -12.59 8.74
CA TRP A 92 21.68 -12.97 7.40
C TRP A 92 22.97 -13.82 7.43
N LYS A 93 22.90 -15.03 6.87
CA LYS A 93 24.03 -15.98 6.78
C LYS A 93 24.57 -16.15 5.36
N GLY A 94 23.87 -15.61 4.36
CA GLY A 94 24.38 -15.57 3.00
C GLY A 94 25.57 -14.62 2.91
N GLY A 95 26.71 -15.07 2.41
CA GLY A 95 27.74 -14.11 2.02
C GLY A 95 27.19 -13.20 0.92
N GLY A 96 27.34 -11.87 1.06
CA GLY A 96 26.95 -10.90 0.02
C GLY A 96 25.75 -10.00 0.39
N ASP A 97 24.82 -9.85 -0.54
CA ASP A 97 23.68 -8.93 -0.41
C ASP A 97 22.58 -9.51 0.46
N LEU A 98 21.91 -8.64 1.23
CA LEU A 98 20.81 -9.03 2.11
C LEU A 98 19.57 -9.32 1.25
N VAL A 99 19.07 -10.56 1.30
CA VAL A 99 17.82 -10.95 0.65
C VAL A 99 16.73 -11.10 1.70
N LEU A 100 15.60 -10.42 1.49
CA LEU A 100 14.42 -10.47 2.33
C LEU A 100 13.25 -11.03 1.51
N CYS A 101 12.52 -11.96 2.09
CA CYS A 101 11.28 -12.47 1.52
C CYS A 101 10.12 -11.73 2.19
N PHE A 102 9.07 -11.38 1.44
CA PHE A 102 7.84 -10.86 2.02
C PHE A 102 6.71 -11.87 1.79
N ARG A 103 5.75 -11.89 2.72
CA ARG A 103 4.51 -12.67 2.60
C ARG A 103 3.33 -11.78 2.93
N THR A 104 2.27 -11.90 2.17
CA THR A 104 0.99 -11.27 2.48
C THR A 104 0.22 -12.11 3.49
N LYS A 105 -0.29 -11.46 4.54
CA LYS A 105 -1.30 -12.04 5.43
C LYS A 105 -2.65 -11.91 4.74
N SER A 106 -3.35 -13.05 4.62
CA SER A 106 -4.70 -13.13 4.08
C SER A 106 -5.75 -12.78 5.13
#